data_AF-A0A8J8NU49-F1
#
_entry.id   AF-A0A8J8NU49-F1
#
_cell.length_a   1.000
_cell.length_b   1.000
_cell.length_c   1.000
_cell.angle_alpha   90.00
_cell.angle_beta   90.00
_cell.angle_gamma   90.00
#
_symmetry.space_group_name_H-M   'P 1'
#
loop_
_entity.id
_entity.type
_entity.pdbx_description
1 polymer ?
#
loop_
_entity_poly.entity_id
_entity_poly.type
_entity_poly.pdbx_seq_one_letter_code
_entity_poly.pdbx_strand_id
1 'polypeptide(L)'
;MCSLCSNLVRHPTCCSSCKQHFCRLCLSRHLIQHGDRCPECFKSNFKATDLSRNLLHMLYKIKISCKNEACEEVVGYEDIERHEAQCGKCAECKVRCGKCQGLYNPGEEPHKCEISTAVLNVKPEISGRRIIESDSEGGEWFEAQQRRLNGRYCTRVSYELKEISQCCLPVTFLFVLIDFLFQNAMIIMFFIYYNSQEVSFVNSEANRAFKSFIYIYLAATFTPKLILITCTRAFSNYDRSRCFKFLQFLWLIFTCAISADYFWVVFGYSFQRFRYAHKENLMGTVCFIKLTQAVIQVTFLTIMGINQFDSPIKRATGALSAAQIAFNGIFVLINMHQS
;
A
#
# COMPACT_ATOMS: atom_id res chain seq x y z
N MET A 1 21.81 -7.61 -0.67
CA MET A 1 20.87 -6.57 -1.18
C MET A 1 20.56 -5.58 -0.06
N CYS A 2 20.10 -4.37 -0.37
CA CYS A 2 19.72 -3.37 0.65
C CYS A 2 18.30 -3.66 1.14
N SER A 3 18.09 -3.84 2.45
CA SER A 3 16.77 -4.19 2.98
C SER A 3 15.73 -3.06 2.93
N LEU A 4 16.18 -1.81 2.78
CA LEU A 4 15.29 -0.65 2.68
C LEU A 4 14.72 -0.43 1.28
N CYS A 5 15.52 -0.66 0.23
CA CYS A 5 15.10 -0.41 -1.15
C CYS A 5 14.99 -1.67 -2.02
N SER A 6 15.33 -2.84 -1.45
CA SER A 6 15.35 -4.15 -2.12
C SER A 6 16.19 -4.20 -3.41
N ASN A 7 17.08 -3.22 -3.61
CA ASN A 7 17.97 -3.15 -4.76
C ASN A 7 19.39 -3.57 -4.39
N LEU A 8 20.24 -3.69 -5.39
CA LEU A 8 21.69 -3.81 -5.19
C LEU A 8 22.19 -2.63 -4.37
N VAL A 9 22.97 -2.91 -3.32
CA VAL A 9 23.42 -1.91 -2.37
C VAL A 9 24.33 -0.91 -3.09
N ARG A 10 24.14 0.40 -2.91
CA ARG A 10 25.04 1.45 -3.42
C ARG A 10 25.72 2.17 -2.28
N HIS A 11 27.03 2.38 -2.37
CA HIS A 11 27.84 2.92 -1.26
C HIS A 11 27.51 2.18 0.04
N PRO A 12 27.86 0.87 0.12
CA PRO A 12 27.37 -0.02 1.15
C PRO A 12 27.83 0.41 2.54
N THR A 13 26.88 0.52 3.45
CA THR A 13 27.13 0.71 4.89
C THR A 13 26.57 -0.48 5.66
N CYS A 14 27.22 -0.82 6.76
CA CYS A 14 26.91 -1.97 7.57
C CYS A 14 26.54 -1.54 9.01
N CYS A 15 25.49 -2.13 9.57
CA CYS A 15 25.20 -1.96 11.00
C CYS A 15 26.25 -2.70 11.83
N SER A 16 26.93 -2.00 12.75
CA SER A 16 27.92 -2.61 13.64
C SER A 16 27.36 -3.79 14.45
N SER A 17 26.08 -3.72 14.83
CA SER A 17 25.40 -4.68 15.72
C SER A 17 24.85 -5.90 15.01
N CYS A 18 24.01 -5.75 13.99
CA CYS A 18 23.34 -6.86 13.30
C CYS A 18 23.99 -7.27 11.97
N LYS A 19 25.04 -6.55 11.55
CA LYS A 19 25.78 -6.78 10.29
C LYS A 19 24.93 -6.68 9.02
N GLN A 20 23.72 -6.12 9.10
CA GLN A 20 22.87 -5.88 7.93
C GLN A 20 23.42 -4.73 7.08
N HIS A 21 23.22 -4.84 5.75
CA HIS A 21 23.78 -3.94 4.75
C HIS A 21 22.74 -3.02 4.14
N PHE A 22 23.07 -1.74 4.04
CA PHE A 22 22.19 -0.70 3.53
C PHE A 22 22.92 0.18 2.52
N CYS A 23 22.18 0.83 1.62
CA CYS A 23 22.74 1.94 0.87
C CYS A 23 22.93 3.12 1.81
N ARG A 24 24.08 3.82 1.75
CA ARG A 24 24.36 5.00 2.58
C ARG A 24 23.21 6.01 2.59
N LEU A 25 22.62 6.28 1.43
CA LEU A 25 21.50 7.21 1.27
C LEU A 25 20.17 6.70 1.82
N CYS A 26 19.89 5.40 1.67
CA CYS A 26 18.67 4.82 2.24
C CYS A 26 18.72 4.86 3.76
N LEU A 27 19.89 4.53 4.32
CA LEU A 27 20.12 4.56 5.74
C LEU A 27 20.07 5.99 6.30
N SER A 28 20.73 6.96 5.69
CA SER A 28 20.71 8.35 6.17
C SER A 28 19.29 8.91 6.20
N ARG A 29 18.48 8.68 5.15
CA ARG A 29 17.06 9.07 5.13
C ARG A 29 16.26 8.42 6.24
N HIS A 30 16.48 7.12 6.49
CA HIS A 30 15.82 6.41 7.58
C HIS A 30 16.18 7.01 8.93
N LEU A 31 17.47 7.29 9.17
CA LEU A 31 17.94 7.85 10.44
C LEU A 31 17.40 9.28 10.68
N ILE A 32 17.25 10.07 9.62
CA ILE A 32 16.63 11.40 9.70
C ILE A 32 15.13 11.29 10.07
N GLN A 33 14.42 10.30 9.52
CA GLN A 33 12.96 10.17 9.69
C GLN A 33 12.56 9.45 10.98
N HIS A 34 13.34 8.48 11.43
CA HIS A 34 13.00 7.56 12.51
C HIS A 34 13.99 7.61 13.69
N GLY A 35 14.93 8.55 13.65
CA GLY A 35 15.97 8.69 14.66
C GLY A 35 17.12 7.69 14.47
N ASP A 36 18.00 7.63 15.46
CA ASP A 36 19.26 6.89 15.47
C ASP A 36 19.10 5.35 15.64
N ARG A 37 18.05 4.75 15.09
CA ARG A 37 17.74 3.32 15.25
C ARG A 37 18.02 2.53 13.96
N CYS A 38 18.55 1.31 14.12
CA CYS A 38 18.74 0.41 12.99
C CYS A 38 17.39 -0.05 12.42
N PRO A 39 17.18 -0.05 11.08
CA PRO A 39 15.94 -0.52 10.47
C PRO A 39 15.60 -2.00 10.71
N GLU A 40 16.62 -2.84 10.96
CA GLU A 40 16.47 -4.29 11.04
C GLU A 40 16.46 -4.81 12.48
N CYS A 41 17.42 -4.37 13.30
CA CYS A 41 17.52 -4.83 14.69
C CYS A 41 16.91 -3.87 15.72
N PHE A 42 16.43 -2.70 15.28
CA PHE A 42 15.79 -1.66 16.11
C PHE A 42 16.61 -1.16 17.31
N LYS A 43 17.90 -1.53 17.41
CA LYS A 43 18.82 -1.00 18.42
C LYS A 43 19.05 0.50 18.20
N SER A 44 18.98 1.27 19.30
CA SER A 44 19.35 2.68 19.37
C SER A 44 20.87 2.87 19.28
N ASN A 45 21.32 4.11 19.14
CA ASN A 45 22.73 4.49 18.95
C ASN A 45 23.36 3.78 17.75
N PHE A 46 22.69 3.86 16.60
CA PHE A 46 23.17 3.24 15.37
C PHE A 46 24.59 3.70 15.03
N LYS A 47 25.52 2.75 14.89
CA LYS A 47 26.89 2.99 14.40
C LYS A 47 27.05 2.37 13.01
N ALA A 48 27.27 3.23 12.02
CA ALA A 48 27.66 2.81 10.68
C ALA A 48 29.10 2.29 10.72
N THR A 49 29.32 1.16 10.06
CA THR A 49 30.65 0.63 9.78
C THR A 49 30.74 0.35 8.29
N ASP A 50 31.93 0.50 7.71
CA ASP A 50 32.14 0.14 6.32
C ASP A 50 32.03 -1.37 6.10
N LEU A 51 31.74 -1.74 4.86
CA LEU A 51 31.67 -3.14 4.47
C LEU A 51 33.05 -3.80 4.55
N SER A 52 33.12 -5.08 4.93
CA SER A 52 34.38 -5.81 4.90
C SER A 52 34.99 -5.81 3.50
N ARG A 53 36.32 -5.70 3.40
CA ARG A 53 37.05 -5.66 2.11
C ARG A 53 36.69 -6.84 1.20
N ASN A 54 36.52 -8.04 1.76
CA ASN A 54 36.15 -9.24 1.01
C ASN A 54 34.78 -9.11 0.35
N LEU A 55 33.77 -8.62 1.09
CA LEU A 55 32.42 -8.41 0.55
C LEU A 55 32.40 -7.26 -0.47
N LEU A 56 33.19 -6.21 -0.25
CA LEU A 56 33.31 -5.11 -1.20
C LEU A 56 33.92 -5.60 -2.53
N HIS A 57 34.98 -6.42 -2.46
CA HIS A 57 35.58 -7.03 -3.64
C HIS A 57 34.62 -7.99 -4.36
N MET A 58 33.76 -8.71 -3.64
CA MET A 58 32.69 -9.50 -4.27
C MET A 58 31.67 -8.62 -5.00
N LEU A 59 31.29 -7.48 -4.43
CA LEU A 59 30.39 -6.53 -5.09
C LEU A 59 31.01 -5.96 -6.38
N TYR A 60 32.30 -5.66 -6.38
CA TYR A 60 33.01 -5.14 -7.57
C TYR A 60 33.05 -6.13 -8.74
N LYS A 61 32.99 -7.43 -8.48
CA LYS A 61 32.92 -8.45 -9.53
C LYS A 61 31.55 -8.57 -10.19
N ILE A 62 30.51 -7.95 -9.62
CA ILE A 62 29.16 -8.02 -10.17
C ILE A 62 29.12 -7.17 -11.45
N LYS A 63 28.74 -7.82 -12.55
CA LYS A 63 28.44 -7.18 -13.83
C LYS A 63 26.95 -6.89 -13.92
N ILE A 64 26.61 -5.70 -14.39
CA ILE A 64 25.25 -5.17 -14.40
C ILE A 64 24.95 -4.69 -15.82
N SER A 65 23.95 -5.26 -16.46
CA SER A 65 23.45 -4.77 -17.74
C SER A 65 22.71 -3.44 -17.53
N CYS A 66 22.98 -2.45 -18.38
CA CYS A 66 22.20 -1.22 -18.38
C CYS A 66 20.73 -1.53 -18.67
N LYS A 67 19.82 -0.82 -18.00
CA LYS A 67 18.37 -0.96 -18.22
C LYS A 67 17.84 -0.09 -19.36
N ASN A 68 18.67 0.80 -19.89
CA ASN A 68 18.28 1.66 -20.98
C ASN A 68 18.25 0.82 -22.27
N GLU A 69 17.10 0.71 -22.94
CA GLU A 69 16.94 -0.12 -24.14
C GLU A 69 17.92 0.25 -25.27
N ALA A 70 18.31 1.52 -25.34
CA ALA A 70 19.30 2.02 -26.30
C ALA A 70 20.76 1.76 -25.88
N CYS A 71 20.99 1.11 -24.74
CA CYS A 71 22.31 0.87 -24.18
C CYS A 71 22.50 -0.60 -23.81
N GLU A 72 23.26 -1.31 -24.65
CA GLU A 72 23.57 -2.73 -24.48
C GLU A 72 24.83 -2.97 -23.61
N GLU A 73 25.38 -1.91 -23.01
CA GLU A 73 26.59 -2.03 -22.20
C GLU A 73 26.35 -2.82 -20.91
N VAL A 74 27.27 -3.73 -20.63
CA VAL A 74 27.36 -4.44 -19.34
C VAL A 74 28.52 -3.85 -18.56
N VAL A 75 28.21 -3.15 -17.48
CA VAL A 75 29.19 -2.40 -16.68
C VAL A 75 29.47 -3.09 -15.35
N GLY A 76 30.70 -2.93 -14.85
CA GLY A 76 31.05 -3.35 -13.49
C GLY A 76 30.34 -2.49 -12.44
N TYR A 77 30.18 -3.03 -11.23
CA TYR A 77 29.56 -2.31 -10.13
C TYR A 77 30.25 -0.96 -9.83
N GLU A 78 31.59 -0.91 -9.91
CA GLU A 78 32.38 0.30 -9.66
C GLU A 78 32.11 1.41 -10.68
N ASP A 79 31.82 1.02 -11.91
CA ASP A 79 31.59 1.94 -13.02
C ASP A 79 30.12 2.32 -13.18
N ILE A 80 29.20 1.77 -12.37
CA ILE A 80 27.77 1.99 -12.55
C ILE A 80 27.39 3.47 -12.43
N GLU A 81 28.00 4.21 -11.50
CA GLU A 81 27.67 5.63 -11.31
C GLU A 81 28.24 6.50 -12.43
N ARG A 82 29.43 6.17 -12.92
CA ARG A 82 30.05 6.83 -14.07
C ARG A 82 29.25 6.55 -15.34
N HIS A 83 28.91 5.28 -15.57
CA HIS A 83 28.07 4.86 -16.68
C HIS A 83 26.71 5.54 -16.60
N GLU A 84 26.02 5.57 -15.46
CA GLU A 84 24.73 6.25 -15.35
C GLU A 84 24.80 7.77 -15.55
N ALA A 85 25.94 8.39 -15.28
CA ALA A 85 26.16 9.81 -15.57
C ALA A 85 26.43 10.06 -17.06
N GLN A 86 27.01 9.09 -17.78
CA GLN A 86 27.40 9.19 -19.19
C GLN A 86 26.39 8.54 -20.14
N CYS A 87 25.59 7.59 -19.66
CA CYS A 87 24.55 6.85 -20.37
C CYS A 87 23.37 7.79 -20.62
N GLY A 88 23.63 8.77 -21.48
CA GLY A 88 22.80 9.93 -21.77
C GLY A 88 21.73 9.66 -22.82
N LYS A 89 21.01 8.54 -22.72
CA LYS A 89 19.92 8.23 -23.66
C LYS A 89 18.78 7.46 -23.03
N CYS A 90 18.37 7.73 -21.79
CA CYS A 90 17.04 7.29 -21.39
C CYS A 90 16.03 8.27 -21.99
N ALA A 91 15.34 7.87 -23.07
CA ALA A 91 14.32 8.68 -23.73
C ALA A 91 13.22 9.19 -22.77
N GLU A 92 13.08 8.54 -21.61
CA GLU A 92 12.11 8.88 -20.57
C GLU A 92 12.66 9.75 -19.42
N CYS A 93 13.98 9.90 -19.27
CA CYS A 93 14.59 10.67 -18.17
C CYS A 93 14.66 12.16 -18.50
N LYS A 94 13.50 12.79 -18.70
CA LYS A 94 13.39 14.24 -18.79
C LYS A 94 13.48 14.85 -17.39
N VAL A 95 14.46 15.72 -17.16
CA VAL A 95 14.63 16.44 -15.89
C VAL A 95 13.86 17.75 -15.97
N ARG A 96 13.12 18.12 -14.91
CA ARG A 96 12.54 19.47 -14.82
C ARG A 96 13.60 20.48 -14.44
N CYS A 97 13.71 21.54 -15.22
CA CYS A 97 14.50 22.70 -14.87
C CYS A 97 13.91 23.35 -13.61
N GLY A 98 14.72 23.50 -12.56
CA GLY A 98 14.26 24.12 -11.30
C GLY A 98 13.81 25.57 -11.45
N LYS A 99 14.22 26.25 -12.53
CA LYS A 99 13.88 27.64 -12.77
C LYS A 99 12.61 27.81 -13.64
N CYS A 100 12.50 27.15 -14.81
CA CYS A 100 11.35 27.31 -15.71
C CYS A 100 10.34 26.15 -15.68
N GLN A 101 10.63 25.10 -14.91
CA GLN A 101 9.87 23.83 -14.88
C GLN A 101 9.81 23.06 -16.20
N GLY A 102 10.44 23.54 -17.27
CA GLY A 102 10.55 22.84 -18.54
C GLY A 102 11.28 21.51 -18.42
N LEU A 103 10.79 20.50 -19.12
CA LEU A 103 11.40 19.18 -19.23
C LEU A 103 12.53 19.23 -20.26
N TYR A 104 13.74 18.85 -19.87
CA TYR A 104 14.88 18.77 -20.78
C TYR A 104 15.67 17.48 -20.58
N ASN A 105 16.37 17.07 -21.63
CA ASN A 105 17.27 15.93 -21.60
C ASN A 105 18.65 16.42 -21.14
N PRO A 106 19.20 15.94 -20.00
CA PRO A 106 20.48 16.42 -19.46
C PRO A 106 21.71 16.18 -20.35
N GLY A 107 21.56 15.46 -21.46
CA GLY A 107 22.62 15.15 -22.43
C GLY A 107 22.41 15.73 -23.83
N GLU A 108 21.34 16.49 -24.07
CA GLU A 108 21.15 17.27 -25.30
C GLU A 108 21.72 18.69 -25.12
N GLU A 109 21.50 19.57 -26.11
CA GLU A 109 21.92 20.97 -26.03
C GLU A 109 21.55 21.59 -24.66
N PRO A 110 22.44 22.44 -24.09
CA PRO A 110 22.21 23.04 -22.80
C PRO A 110 20.86 23.74 -22.79
N HIS A 111 19.99 23.32 -21.86
CA HIS A 111 18.63 23.84 -21.73
C HIS A 111 18.66 25.38 -21.64
N LYS A 112 18.23 26.04 -22.73
CA LYS A 112 18.06 27.49 -22.79
C LYS A 112 16.84 27.86 -21.94
N CYS A 113 17.12 28.23 -20.70
CA CYS A 113 16.10 28.61 -19.74
C CYS A 113 15.64 30.05 -20.04
N GLU A 114 14.66 30.21 -20.94
CA GLU A 114 14.01 31.51 -21.21
C GLU A 114 13.05 31.84 -20.07
N ILE A 115 13.60 32.28 -18.94
CA ILE A 115 12.80 32.92 -17.90
C ILE A 115 12.91 34.41 -18.13
N SER A 116 11.81 34.99 -18.59
CA SER A 116 11.65 36.43 -18.64
C SER A 116 11.99 37.02 -17.26
N THR A 117 13.05 37.82 -17.19
CA THR A 117 13.58 38.47 -16.00
C THR A 117 12.64 39.50 -15.36
N ALA A 118 11.35 39.51 -15.72
CA ALA A 118 10.37 40.46 -15.23
C ALA A 118 9.84 40.15 -13.81
N VAL A 119 10.11 38.97 -13.25
CA VAL A 119 9.59 38.59 -11.94
C VAL A 119 10.70 37.92 -11.15
N LEU A 120 11.37 38.65 -10.25
CA LEU A 120 11.93 38.19 -8.95
C LEU A 120 12.93 39.23 -8.41
N ASN A 121 12.41 40.37 -7.94
CA ASN A 121 13.05 41.20 -6.92
C ASN A 121 12.40 40.88 -5.57
N VAL A 122 12.64 39.69 -5.03
CA VAL A 122 12.30 39.36 -3.65
C VAL A 122 13.55 38.79 -3.00
N LYS A 123 14.18 39.61 -2.17
CA LYS A 123 15.36 39.28 -1.37
C LYS A 123 14.90 38.44 -0.17
N PRO A 124 15.24 37.14 -0.05
CA PRO A 124 14.88 36.37 1.14
C PRO A 124 15.86 36.70 2.27
N GLU A 125 15.34 37.28 3.33
CA GLU A 125 16.04 37.51 4.59
C GLU A 125 16.01 36.21 5.41
N ILE A 126 17.07 35.40 5.31
CA ILE A 126 17.20 34.16 6.08
C ILE A 126 17.98 34.48 7.35
N SER A 127 17.25 34.58 8.47
CA SER A 127 17.78 34.76 9.80
C SER A 127 18.40 33.46 10.34
N GLY A 128 19.48 33.62 11.10
CA GLY A 128 20.50 32.61 11.33
C GLY A 128 20.06 31.39 12.13
N ARG A 129 20.41 30.22 11.60
CA ARG A 129 20.63 28.99 12.37
C ARG A 129 22.01 28.48 12.00
N ARG A 130 22.94 28.44 12.96
CA ARG A 130 24.28 27.86 12.76
C ARG A 130 24.12 26.40 12.36
N ILE A 131 24.32 26.13 11.08
CA ILE A 131 24.63 24.81 10.57
C ILE A 131 26.11 24.63 10.88
N ILE A 132 26.43 23.54 11.57
CA ILE A 132 27.80 23.11 11.81
C ILE A 132 28.40 22.80 10.43
N GLU A 133 29.31 23.66 9.97
CA GLU A 133 30.11 23.45 8.77
C GLU A 133 30.99 22.22 9.00
N SER A 134 30.58 21.08 8.45
CA SER A 134 31.48 19.97 8.15
C SER A 134 31.84 20.07 6.67
N ASP A 135 33.11 20.34 6.39
CA ASP A 135 33.84 20.29 5.10
C ASP A 135 32.96 20.21 3.83
N SER A 136 32.87 21.37 3.18
CA SER A 136 31.89 21.78 2.17
C SER A 136 32.05 21.18 0.77
N GLU A 137 32.99 20.26 0.54
CA GLU A 137 33.14 19.61 -0.79
C GLU A 137 32.16 18.43 -1.01
N GLY A 138 31.51 17.93 0.04
CA GLY A 138 30.55 16.81 -0.05
C GLY A 138 29.09 17.22 -0.33
N GLY A 139 28.74 18.50 -0.19
CA GLY A 139 27.35 18.99 -0.22
C GLY A 139 26.73 19.00 -1.62
N GLU A 140 27.46 19.52 -2.62
CA GLU A 140 26.96 19.61 -4.00
C GLU A 140 26.75 18.23 -4.64
N TRP A 141 27.65 17.28 -4.37
CA TRP A 141 27.51 15.90 -4.83
C TRP A 141 26.26 15.24 -4.23
N PHE A 142 26.00 15.46 -2.94
CA PHE A 142 24.84 14.91 -2.25
C PHE A 142 23.52 15.49 -2.81
N GLU A 143 23.46 16.80 -3.08
CA GLU A 143 22.27 17.42 -3.68
C GLU A 143 22.05 17.01 -5.14
N ALA A 144 23.11 16.87 -5.94
CA ALA A 144 23.02 16.36 -7.31
C ALA A 144 22.52 14.91 -7.34
N GLN A 145 23.00 14.07 -6.41
CA GLN A 145 22.58 12.68 -6.29
C GLN A 145 21.14 12.55 -5.79
N GLN A 146 20.72 13.41 -4.84
CA GLN A 146 19.35 13.49 -4.35
C GLN A 146 18.36 13.87 -5.48
N ARG A 147 18.73 14.85 -6.33
CA ARG A 147 17.94 15.24 -7.51
C ARG A 147 17.82 14.11 -8.55
N ARG A 148 18.89 13.36 -8.80
CA ARG A 148 18.89 12.20 -9.73
C ARG A 148 18.03 11.03 -9.22
N LEU A 149 18.02 10.78 -7.92
CA LEU A 149 17.21 9.72 -7.31
C LEU A 149 15.70 10.01 -7.34
N ASN A 150 15.30 11.28 -7.23
CA ASN A 150 13.90 11.68 -7.37
C ASN A 150 13.36 11.42 -8.80
N GLY A 151 14.23 11.45 -9.82
CA GLY A 151 13.89 11.07 -11.19
C GLY A 151 13.58 9.57 -11.35
N ARG A 152 14.29 8.68 -10.64
CA ARG A 152 14.11 7.22 -10.74
C ARG A 152 12.95 6.67 -9.91
N TYR A 153 12.49 7.41 -8.90
CA TYR A 153 11.27 7.04 -8.17
C TYR A 153 10.02 7.24 -9.04
N CYS A 154 10.07 8.16 -10.02
CA CYS A 154 8.96 8.43 -10.92
C CYS A 154 8.65 7.26 -11.87
N THR A 155 9.64 6.54 -12.39
CA THR A 155 9.43 5.48 -13.39
C THR A 155 8.81 4.21 -12.82
N ARG A 156 9.17 3.81 -11.60
CA ARG A 156 8.58 2.60 -10.99
C ARG A 156 7.15 2.84 -10.48
N VAL A 157 6.89 4.05 -9.97
CA VAL A 157 5.55 4.43 -9.49
C VAL A 157 4.61 4.72 -10.66
N SER A 158 5.09 5.30 -11.77
CA SER A 158 4.23 5.62 -12.92
C SER A 158 3.74 4.38 -13.69
N TYR A 159 4.58 3.35 -13.87
CA TYR A 159 4.19 2.15 -14.61
C TYR A 159 3.12 1.34 -13.86
N GLU A 160 3.29 1.13 -12.55
CA GLU A 160 2.32 0.40 -11.72
C GLU A 160 1.06 1.22 -11.43
N LEU A 161 1.17 2.55 -11.36
CA LEU A 161 0.00 3.45 -11.29
C LEU A 161 -0.83 3.40 -12.57
N LYS A 162 -0.19 3.23 -13.73
CA LYS A 162 -0.89 3.19 -15.03
C LYS A 162 -1.69 1.90 -15.22
N GLU A 163 -1.33 0.81 -14.53
CA GLU A 163 -2.13 -0.42 -14.48
C GLU A 163 -3.29 -0.30 -13.48
N ILE A 164 -3.09 0.28 -12.29
CA ILE A 164 -4.16 0.43 -11.30
C ILE A 164 -5.16 1.55 -11.68
N SER A 165 -4.69 2.61 -12.36
CA SER A 165 -5.56 3.72 -12.80
C SER A 165 -6.44 3.39 -14.00
N GLN A 166 -6.37 2.17 -14.55
CA GLN A 166 -7.26 1.75 -15.63
C GLN A 166 -8.64 1.33 -15.13
N CYS A 167 -8.80 1.01 -13.85
CA CYS A 167 -10.13 0.84 -13.27
C CYS A 167 -10.77 2.22 -13.03
N CYS A 168 -11.91 2.44 -13.66
CA CYS A 168 -12.74 3.63 -13.45
C CYS A 168 -13.14 3.70 -11.96
N LEU A 169 -12.49 4.57 -11.20
CA LEU A 169 -12.69 4.78 -9.76
C LEU A 169 -14.19 4.92 -9.37
N PRO A 170 -15.03 5.65 -10.14
CA PRO A 170 -16.48 5.67 -9.94
C PRO A 170 -17.16 4.31 -10.02
N VAL A 171 -16.75 3.43 -10.94
CA VAL A 171 -17.31 2.09 -11.10
C VAL A 171 -16.95 1.24 -9.89
N THR A 172 -15.68 1.22 -9.50
CA THR A 172 -15.23 0.49 -8.30
C THR A 172 -16.00 0.96 -7.07
N PHE A 173 -16.14 2.27 -6.87
CA PHE A 173 -16.92 2.83 -5.77
C PHE A 173 -18.40 2.40 -5.79
N LEU A 174 -19.02 2.36 -6.98
CA LEU A 174 -20.40 1.89 -7.14
C LEU A 174 -20.54 0.41 -6.74
N PHE A 175 -19.63 -0.45 -7.19
CA PHE A 175 -19.62 -1.88 -6.81
C PHE A 175 -19.48 -2.07 -5.30
N VAL A 176 -18.60 -1.29 -4.68
CA VAL A 176 -18.40 -1.26 -3.22
C VAL A 176 -19.67 -0.83 -2.49
N LEU A 177 -20.33 0.23 -2.97
CA LEU A 177 -21.56 0.74 -2.37
C LEU A 177 -22.70 -0.27 -2.48
N ILE A 178 -22.84 -0.90 -3.65
CA ILE A 178 -23.83 -1.95 -3.88
C ILE A 178 -23.60 -3.10 -2.90
N ASP A 179 -22.38 -3.66 -2.83
CA ASP A 179 -22.09 -4.77 -1.92
C ASP A 179 -22.37 -4.41 -0.45
N PHE A 180 -21.99 -3.19 -0.04
CA PHE A 180 -22.30 -2.69 1.30
C PHE A 180 -23.81 -2.67 1.57
N LEU A 181 -24.61 -2.15 0.65
CA LEU A 181 -26.07 -2.10 0.80
C LEU A 181 -26.67 -3.51 0.88
N PHE A 182 -26.21 -4.44 0.04
CA PHE A 182 -26.67 -5.83 0.09
C PHE A 182 -26.30 -6.52 1.40
N GLN A 183 -25.06 -6.38 1.89
CA GLN A 183 -24.65 -7.00 3.16
C GLN A 183 -25.49 -6.51 4.34
N ASN A 184 -25.73 -5.20 4.42
CA ASN A 184 -26.54 -4.62 5.50
C ASN A 184 -28.01 -5.01 5.37
N ALA A 185 -28.58 -4.96 4.16
CA ALA A 185 -29.94 -5.40 3.91
C ALA A 185 -30.13 -6.88 4.30
N MET A 186 -29.17 -7.74 3.99
CA MET A 186 -29.17 -9.16 4.37
C MET A 186 -29.20 -9.34 5.90
N ILE A 187 -28.34 -8.62 6.63
CA ILE A 187 -28.32 -8.69 8.10
C ILE A 187 -29.66 -8.22 8.67
N ILE A 188 -30.21 -7.11 8.18
CA ILE A 188 -31.51 -6.59 8.61
C ILE A 188 -32.62 -7.61 8.33
N MET A 189 -32.65 -8.20 7.13
CA MET A 189 -33.64 -9.21 6.76
C MET A 189 -33.52 -10.47 7.61
N PHE A 190 -32.31 -10.91 7.97
CA PHE A 190 -32.12 -12.00 8.92
C PHE A 190 -32.60 -11.65 10.32
N PHE A 191 -32.35 -10.43 10.80
CA PHE A 191 -32.88 -9.98 12.08
C PHE A 191 -34.40 -9.89 12.07
N ILE A 192 -35.00 -9.36 11.00
CA ILE A 192 -36.46 -9.30 10.85
C ILE A 192 -37.02 -10.72 10.83
N TYR A 193 -36.45 -11.63 10.03
CA TYR A 193 -36.86 -13.03 9.97
C TYR A 193 -36.71 -13.76 11.32
N TYR A 194 -35.64 -13.45 12.07
CA TYR A 194 -35.40 -13.98 13.40
C TYR A 194 -36.42 -13.47 14.43
N ASN A 195 -36.74 -12.17 14.40
CA ASN A 195 -37.66 -11.55 15.36
C ASN A 195 -39.13 -11.73 14.98
N SER A 196 -39.44 -11.94 13.69
CA SER A 196 -40.79 -12.28 13.22
C SER A 196 -41.18 -13.73 13.58
N GLN A 197 -40.45 -14.39 14.48
CA GLN A 197 -40.70 -15.74 15.00
C GLN A 197 -41.96 -15.84 15.88
N GLU A 198 -43.10 -15.31 15.43
CA GLU A 198 -44.38 -15.99 15.69
C GLU A 198 -44.50 -17.27 14.85
N VAL A 199 -43.60 -17.49 13.88
CA VAL A 199 -43.52 -18.73 13.09
C VAL A 199 -42.76 -19.80 13.89
N SER A 200 -43.50 -20.71 14.52
CA SER A 200 -42.96 -21.94 15.10
C SER A 200 -42.20 -22.73 14.02
N PHE A 201 -40.87 -22.82 14.14
CA PHE A 201 -40.11 -23.79 13.37
C PHE A 201 -40.71 -25.17 13.63
N VAL A 202 -41.06 -25.90 12.56
CA VAL A 202 -41.66 -27.24 12.65
C VAL A 202 -40.79 -28.20 13.46
N ASN A 203 -39.47 -28.00 13.44
CA ASN A 203 -38.51 -28.78 14.20
C ASN A 203 -37.65 -27.87 15.11
N SER A 204 -37.62 -28.19 16.41
CA SER A 204 -36.83 -27.47 17.43
C SER A 204 -35.31 -27.58 17.17
N GLU A 205 -34.86 -28.67 16.55
CA GLU A 205 -33.47 -28.87 16.15
C GLU A 205 -33.07 -27.92 15.01
N ALA A 206 -33.97 -27.70 14.05
CA ALA A 206 -33.74 -26.75 12.96
C ALA A 206 -33.61 -25.31 13.48
N ASN A 207 -34.40 -24.93 14.49
CA ASN A 207 -34.27 -23.63 15.15
C ASN A 207 -32.92 -23.49 15.88
N ARG A 208 -32.46 -24.55 16.55
CA ARG A 208 -31.15 -24.55 17.23
C ARG A 208 -30.00 -24.41 16.23
N ALA A 209 -30.04 -25.19 15.15
CA ALA A 209 -29.05 -25.10 14.06
C ALA A 209 -29.03 -23.71 13.42
N PHE A 210 -30.20 -23.14 13.15
CA PHE A 210 -30.35 -21.79 12.62
C PHE A 210 -29.75 -20.72 13.54
N LYS A 211 -30.05 -20.78 14.83
CA LYS A 211 -29.48 -19.87 15.84
C LYS A 211 -27.97 -19.96 15.90
N SER A 212 -27.43 -21.17 16.01
CA SER A 212 -25.99 -21.40 16.00
C SER A 212 -25.33 -20.84 14.74
N PHE A 213 -25.98 -21.01 13.59
CA PHE A 213 -25.48 -20.52 12.32
C PHE A 213 -25.44 -19.00 12.22
N ILE A 214 -26.48 -18.31 12.72
CA ILE A 214 -26.48 -16.84 12.82
C ILE A 214 -25.32 -16.35 13.69
N TYR A 215 -25.06 -16.98 14.83
CA TYR A 215 -23.94 -16.59 15.69
C TYR A 215 -22.59 -16.82 15.01
N ILE A 216 -22.42 -17.96 14.32
CA ILE A 216 -21.21 -18.23 13.53
C ILE A 216 -21.04 -17.20 12.42
N TYR A 217 -22.10 -16.83 11.71
CA TYR A 217 -22.06 -15.82 10.67
C TYR A 217 -21.64 -14.45 11.22
N LEU A 218 -22.27 -14.01 12.32
CA LEU A 218 -21.90 -12.76 12.98
C LEU A 218 -20.43 -12.81 13.44
N ALA A 219 -20.01 -13.90 14.10
CA ALA A 219 -18.63 -14.06 14.53
C ALA A 219 -17.65 -14.04 13.36
N ALA A 220 -17.91 -14.76 12.27
CA ALA A 220 -17.06 -14.80 11.09
C ALA A 220 -17.00 -13.45 10.36
N THR A 221 -18.09 -12.68 10.37
CA THR A 221 -18.16 -11.37 9.72
C THR A 221 -17.49 -10.27 10.56
N PHE A 222 -17.62 -10.32 11.89
CA PHE A 222 -17.11 -9.27 12.77
C PHE A 222 -15.71 -9.55 13.34
N THR A 223 -15.31 -10.81 13.53
CA THR A 223 -13.99 -11.16 14.10
C THR A 223 -12.81 -10.60 13.28
N PRO A 224 -12.76 -10.75 11.93
CA PRO A 224 -11.67 -10.19 11.14
C PRO A 224 -11.58 -8.66 11.27
N LYS A 225 -12.73 -7.98 11.36
CA LYS A 225 -12.82 -6.53 11.54
C LYS A 225 -12.26 -6.11 12.90
N LEU A 226 -12.63 -6.84 13.96
CA LEU A 226 -12.11 -6.60 15.31
C LEU A 226 -10.59 -6.84 15.37
N ILE A 227 -10.09 -7.91 14.75
CA ILE A 227 -8.66 -8.18 14.65
C ILE A 227 -7.96 -7.01 13.94
N LEU A 228 -8.48 -6.54 12.80
CA LEU A 228 -7.90 -5.42 12.07
C LEU A 228 -7.85 -4.13 12.91
N ILE A 229 -8.89 -3.81 13.68
CA ILE A 229 -8.91 -2.68 14.62
C ILE A 229 -7.81 -2.84 15.68
N THR A 230 -7.70 -4.04 16.28
CA THR A 230 -6.70 -4.29 17.32
C THR A 230 -5.27 -4.22 16.78
N CYS A 231 -5.03 -4.76 15.59
CA CYS A 231 -3.74 -4.69 14.91
C CYS A 231 -3.38 -3.24 14.53
N THR A 232 -4.29 -2.47 13.94
CA THR A 232 -4.04 -1.05 13.59
C THR A 232 -3.76 -0.20 14.83
N ARG A 233 -4.39 -0.51 15.96
CA ARG A 233 -4.09 0.15 17.25
C ARG A 233 -2.66 -0.12 17.72
N ALA A 234 -2.13 -1.33 17.53
CA ALA A 234 -0.75 -1.66 17.87
C ALA A 234 0.29 -0.88 17.02
N PHE A 235 -0.05 -0.56 15.76
CA PHE A 235 0.81 0.22 14.87
C PHE A 235 0.74 1.75 15.10
N SER A 236 -0.30 2.25 15.77
CA SER A 236 -0.53 3.70 16.01
C SER A 236 0.29 4.31 17.17
N ASN A 237 1.37 3.65 17.60
CA ASN A 237 2.28 4.20 18.61
C ASN A 237 3.20 5.34 18.11
N TYR A 238 2.96 5.86 16.90
CA TYR A 238 3.64 7.05 16.40
C TYR A 238 2.97 8.33 16.95
N ASP A 239 3.81 9.28 17.37
CA ASP A 239 3.51 10.44 18.20
C ASP A 239 2.58 11.47 17.52
N ARG A 240 1.26 11.24 17.58
CA ARG A 240 0.23 12.17 17.07
C ARG A 240 -0.85 12.40 18.12
N SER A 241 -1.39 13.62 18.15
CA SER A 241 -2.27 14.16 19.19
C SER A 241 -3.47 13.26 19.53
N ARG A 242 -3.87 13.24 20.81
CA ARG A 242 -4.98 12.40 21.34
C ARG A 242 -6.29 12.55 20.57
N CYS A 243 -6.60 13.76 20.09
CA CYS A 243 -7.81 14.03 19.31
C CYS A 243 -7.80 13.31 17.94
N PHE A 244 -6.65 13.28 17.28
CA PHE A 244 -6.50 12.57 16.01
C PHE A 244 -6.65 11.05 16.18
N LYS A 245 -6.16 10.49 17.30
CA LYS A 245 -6.36 9.07 17.63
C LYS A 245 -7.83 8.73 17.87
N PHE A 246 -8.59 9.62 18.51
CA PHE A 246 -10.02 9.42 18.75
C PHE A 246 -10.83 9.54 17.45
N LEU A 247 -10.55 10.55 16.62
CA LEU A 247 -11.20 10.68 15.31
C LEU A 247 -10.86 9.48 14.42
N GLN A 248 -9.60 9.05 14.40
CA GLN A 248 -9.16 7.87 13.65
C GLN A 248 -9.82 6.59 14.18
N PHE A 249 -10.09 6.48 15.49
CA PHE A 249 -10.80 5.36 16.09
C PHE A 249 -12.29 5.34 15.76
N LEU A 250 -12.98 6.47 15.89
CA LEU A 250 -14.37 6.61 15.44
C LEU A 250 -14.50 6.34 13.94
N TRP A 251 -13.52 6.81 13.16
CA TRP A 251 -13.42 6.56 11.73
C TRP A 251 -13.13 5.08 11.42
N LEU A 252 -12.28 4.40 12.20
CA LEU A 252 -12.03 2.96 12.11
C LEU A 252 -13.27 2.14 12.47
N ILE A 253 -14.06 2.56 13.45
CA ILE A 253 -15.35 1.94 13.77
C ILE A 253 -16.33 2.13 12.61
N PHE A 254 -16.42 3.35 12.07
CA PHE A 254 -17.25 3.67 10.93
C PHE A 254 -16.84 2.90 9.66
N THR A 255 -15.54 2.77 9.41
CA THR A 255 -14.97 1.94 8.32
C THR A 255 -14.88 0.45 8.65
N CYS A 256 -15.21 0.02 9.86
CA CYS A 256 -15.49 -1.38 10.15
C CYS A 256 -16.97 -1.70 9.93
N ALA A 257 -17.86 -0.72 10.16
CA ALA A 257 -19.24 -0.81 9.68
C ALA A 257 -19.26 -0.90 8.15
N ILE A 258 -18.52 -0.03 7.46
CA ILE A 258 -18.29 -0.07 6.00
C ILE A 258 -17.07 -0.94 5.71
N SER A 259 -17.20 -2.27 5.69
CA SER A 259 -16.08 -3.24 5.78
C SER A 259 -14.74 -2.74 5.22
N ALA A 260 -13.70 -2.80 6.06
CA ALA A 260 -12.38 -2.21 5.85
C ALA A 260 -11.71 -2.54 4.49
N ASP A 261 -12.09 -3.65 3.87
CA ASP A 261 -11.68 -4.05 2.51
C ASP A 261 -12.04 -2.98 1.46
N TYR A 262 -13.21 -2.34 1.62
CA TYR A 262 -13.69 -1.28 0.75
C TYR A 262 -12.95 0.03 0.91
N PHE A 263 -12.52 0.32 2.15
CA PHE A 263 -11.71 1.50 2.41
C PHE A 263 -10.33 1.37 1.75
N TRP A 264 -9.72 0.18 1.76
CA TRP A 264 -8.44 -0.03 1.08
C TRP A 264 -8.56 0.08 -0.44
N VAL A 265 -9.65 -0.43 -1.03
CA VAL A 265 -9.90 -0.32 -2.46
C VAL A 265 -10.15 1.14 -2.90
N VAL A 266 -10.92 1.91 -2.12
CA VAL A 266 -11.30 3.30 -2.47
C VAL A 266 -10.22 4.31 -2.07
N PHE A 267 -9.59 4.14 -0.91
CA PHE A 267 -8.64 5.11 -0.34
C PHE A 267 -7.19 4.62 -0.28
N GLY A 268 -6.89 3.36 -0.61
CA GLY A 268 -5.53 2.83 -0.66
C GLY A 268 -4.61 3.65 -1.57
N TYR A 269 -5.17 4.29 -2.60
CA TYR A 269 -4.48 5.27 -3.44
C TYR A 269 -3.93 6.46 -2.65
N SER A 270 -4.68 6.97 -1.66
CA SER A 270 -4.25 8.08 -0.79
C SER A 270 -3.31 7.61 0.34
N PHE A 271 -3.26 6.31 0.64
CA PHE A 271 -2.43 5.70 1.69
C PHE A 271 -1.18 4.98 1.15
N GLN A 272 -0.68 5.37 -0.04
CA GLN A 272 0.50 4.84 -0.76
C GLN A 272 1.81 4.65 0.05
N ARG A 273 1.88 5.14 1.29
CA ARG A 273 3.02 4.89 2.19
C ARG A 273 2.95 3.57 2.97
N PHE A 274 1.82 2.87 3.01
CA PHE A 274 1.76 1.54 3.61
C PHE A 274 2.26 0.48 2.61
N ARG A 275 3.29 -0.28 3.03
CA ARG A 275 4.13 -1.16 2.20
C ARG A 275 3.35 -2.18 1.34
N TYR A 276 3.86 -2.39 0.13
CA TYR A 276 3.43 -3.35 -0.91
C TYR A 276 3.38 -4.83 -0.49
N ALA A 277 4.13 -5.24 0.54
CA ALA A 277 4.16 -6.63 1.01
C ALA A 277 2.81 -7.14 1.57
N HIS A 278 1.80 -6.27 1.70
CA HIS A 278 0.45 -6.66 2.11
C HIS A 278 -0.55 -6.80 0.96
N LYS A 279 -0.22 -6.40 -0.28
CA LYS A 279 -1.19 -6.43 -1.39
C LYS A 279 -1.64 -7.85 -1.73
N GLU A 280 -0.69 -8.78 -1.87
CA GLU A 280 -0.97 -10.19 -2.20
C GLU A 280 -1.75 -10.90 -1.08
N ASN A 281 -1.36 -10.66 0.17
CA ASN A 281 -2.08 -11.19 1.34
C ASN A 281 -3.50 -10.62 1.44
N LEU A 282 -3.71 -9.36 1.06
CA LEU A 282 -5.02 -8.73 1.10
C LEU A 282 -5.97 -9.31 0.05
N MET A 283 -5.50 -9.48 -1.20
CA MET A 283 -6.29 -10.12 -2.26
C MET A 283 -6.75 -11.53 -1.86
N GLY A 284 -5.83 -12.34 -1.34
CA GLY A 284 -6.17 -13.68 -0.82
C GLY A 284 -7.19 -13.62 0.32
N THR A 285 -7.05 -12.66 1.23
CA THR A 285 -7.98 -12.47 2.36
C THR A 285 -9.37 -12.07 1.88
N VAL A 286 -9.48 -11.14 0.91
CA VAL A 286 -10.77 -10.68 0.37
C VAL A 286 -11.49 -11.81 -0.36
N CYS A 287 -10.79 -12.56 -1.23
CA CYS A 287 -11.36 -13.71 -1.91
C CYS A 287 -11.84 -14.78 -0.92
N PHE A 288 -11.05 -15.06 0.13
CA PHE A 288 -11.42 -16.01 1.18
C PHE A 288 -12.68 -15.56 1.94
N ILE A 289 -12.77 -14.29 2.31
CA ILE A 289 -13.96 -13.72 2.98
C ILE A 289 -15.20 -13.88 2.09
N LYS A 290 -15.11 -13.50 0.82
CA LYS A 290 -16.23 -13.57 -0.13
C LYS A 290 -16.69 -14.99 -0.40
N LEU A 291 -15.74 -15.94 -0.53
CA LEU A 291 -16.04 -17.35 -0.66
C LEU A 291 -16.73 -17.90 0.59
N THR A 292 -16.22 -17.56 1.78
CA THR A 292 -16.81 -17.96 3.06
C THR A 292 -18.23 -17.41 3.20
N GLN A 293 -18.47 -16.14 2.85
CA GLN A 293 -19.79 -15.53 2.83
C GLN A 293 -20.76 -16.28 1.89
N ALA A 294 -20.30 -16.66 0.69
CA ALA A 294 -21.12 -17.42 -0.25
C ALA A 294 -21.50 -18.81 0.30
N VAL A 295 -20.56 -19.56 0.88
CA VAL A 295 -20.82 -20.85 1.53
C VAL A 295 -21.86 -20.71 2.65
N ILE A 296 -21.74 -19.65 3.45
CA ILE A 296 -22.69 -19.37 4.52
C ILE A 296 -24.09 -19.11 3.95
N GLN A 297 -24.20 -18.29 2.91
CA GLN A 297 -25.47 -17.96 2.29
C GLN A 297 -26.16 -19.17 1.65
N VAL A 298 -25.40 -20.05 1.01
CA VAL A 298 -25.93 -21.32 0.46
C VAL A 298 -26.48 -22.19 1.58
N THR A 299 -25.76 -22.30 2.69
CA THR A 299 -26.21 -23.07 3.86
C THR A 299 -27.50 -22.47 4.44
N PHE A 300 -27.57 -21.14 4.54
CA PHE A 300 -28.75 -20.44 5.03
C PHE A 300 -29.98 -20.65 4.11
N LEU A 301 -29.79 -20.51 2.80
CA LEU A 301 -30.82 -20.82 1.80
C LEU A 301 -31.33 -22.25 1.92
N THR A 302 -30.43 -23.20 2.19
CA THR A 302 -30.78 -24.61 2.40
C THR A 302 -31.66 -24.78 3.65
N ILE A 303 -31.27 -24.16 4.79
CA ILE A 303 -32.05 -24.20 6.03
C ILE A 303 -33.43 -23.55 5.83
N MET A 304 -33.49 -22.42 5.14
CA MET A 304 -34.78 -21.79 4.79
C MET A 304 -35.61 -22.68 3.87
N GLY A 305 -35.00 -23.34 2.89
CA GLY A 305 -35.68 -24.23 1.96
C GLY A 305 -36.37 -25.39 2.67
N ILE A 306 -35.69 -25.98 3.67
CA ILE A 306 -36.23 -27.06 4.50
C ILE A 306 -37.43 -26.59 5.34
N ASN A 307 -37.46 -25.33 5.76
CA ASN A 307 -38.58 -24.78 6.51
C ASN A 307 -39.81 -24.62 5.59
N GLN A 308 -40.83 -25.46 5.72
CA GLN A 308 -41.98 -25.49 4.79
C GLN A 308 -42.87 -24.23 4.81
N PHE A 309 -42.71 -23.32 5.78
CA PHE A 309 -43.52 -22.12 5.87
C PHE A 309 -43.13 -21.09 4.79
N ASP A 310 -44.06 -20.79 3.87
CA ASP A 310 -43.85 -19.77 2.84
C ASP A 310 -44.34 -18.41 3.33
N SER A 311 -43.41 -17.51 3.66
CA SER A 311 -43.71 -16.14 4.05
C SER A 311 -43.11 -15.16 3.02
N PRO A 312 -43.71 -13.99 2.81
CA PRO A 312 -43.14 -12.96 1.93
C PRO A 312 -41.71 -12.56 2.37
N ILE A 313 -41.46 -12.56 3.68
CA ILE A 313 -40.13 -12.31 4.26
C ILE A 313 -39.15 -13.40 3.84
N LYS A 314 -39.53 -14.68 3.90
CA LYS A 314 -38.69 -15.79 3.44
C LYS A 314 -38.33 -15.66 1.97
N ARG A 315 -39.30 -15.33 1.10
CA ARG A 315 -39.06 -15.13 -0.34
C ARG A 315 -38.12 -13.96 -0.60
N ALA A 316 -38.32 -12.83 0.08
CA ALA A 316 -37.44 -11.66 -0.03
C ALA A 316 -36.01 -11.97 0.44
N THR A 317 -35.86 -12.60 1.61
CA THR A 317 -34.55 -13.02 2.16
C THR A 317 -33.86 -14.03 1.23
N GLY A 318 -34.62 -14.95 0.65
CA GLY A 318 -34.09 -15.94 -0.29
C GLY A 318 -33.58 -15.29 -1.59
N ALA A 319 -34.37 -14.38 -2.17
CA ALA A 319 -33.97 -13.65 -3.37
C ALA A 319 -32.72 -12.80 -3.13
N LEU A 320 -32.67 -12.08 -2.00
CA LEU A 320 -31.52 -11.25 -1.63
C LEU A 320 -30.25 -12.09 -1.40
N SER A 321 -30.40 -13.27 -0.77
CA SER A 321 -29.30 -14.22 -0.57
C SER A 321 -28.75 -14.74 -1.90
N ALA A 322 -29.64 -15.14 -2.82
CA ALA A 322 -29.23 -15.63 -4.14
C ALA A 322 -28.52 -14.56 -4.96
N ALA A 323 -29.02 -13.32 -4.93
CA ALA A 323 -28.37 -12.18 -5.58
C ALA A 323 -26.97 -11.92 -5.02
N GLN A 324 -26.80 -11.98 -3.69
CA GLN A 324 -25.50 -11.77 -3.06
C GLN A 324 -24.50 -12.90 -3.36
N ILE A 325 -24.95 -14.15 -3.46
CA ILE A 325 -24.10 -15.28 -3.87
C ILE A 325 -23.58 -15.04 -5.30
N ALA A 326 -24.47 -14.68 -6.23
CA ALA A 326 -24.10 -14.38 -7.60
C ALA A 326 -23.11 -13.20 -7.68
N PHE A 327 -23.36 -12.13 -6.92
CA PHE A 327 -22.49 -10.97 -6.85
C PHE A 327 -21.10 -11.31 -6.29
N ASN A 328 -21.04 -12.06 -5.19
CA ASN A 328 -19.78 -12.54 -4.61
C ASN A 328 -19.01 -13.41 -5.62
N GLY A 329 -19.69 -14.28 -6.37
CA GLY A 329 -19.08 -15.10 -7.42
C GLY A 329 -18.47 -14.28 -8.55
N ILE A 330 -19.21 -13.30 -9.08
CA ILE A 330 -18.72 -12.36 -10.10
C ILE A 330 -17.49 -11.60 -9.57
N PHE A 331 -17.55 -11.12 -8.34
CA PHE A 331 -16.45 -10.40 -7.71
C PHE A 331 -15.17 -11.26 -7.61
N VAL A 332 -15.29 -12.50 -7.15
CA VAL A 332 -14.15 -13.43 -7.08
C VAL A 332 -13.56 -13.69 -8.47
N LEU A 333 -14.40 -13.93 -9.49
CA LEU A 333 -13.94 -14.17 -10.86
C LEU A 333 -13.18 -12.96 -11.45
N ILE A 334 -13.66 -11.74 -11.20
CA ILE A 334 -12.98 -10.52 -11.64
C ILE A 334 -11.60 -10.40 -10.99
N ASN A 335 -11.50 -10.65 -9.68
CA ASN A 335 -10.22 -10.54 -8.97
C ASN A 335 -9.24 -11.64 -9.39
N MET A 336 -9.71 -12.86 -9.66
CA MET A 336 -8.87 -13.95 -10.17
C MET A 336 -8.31 -13.72 -11.57
N HIS A 337 -9.00 -12.94 -12.41
CA HIS A 337 -8.49 -12.57 -13.74
C HIS A 337 -7.44 -11.43 -13.67
N GLN A 338 -7.42 -10.65 -12.59
CA GLN A 338 -6.48 -9.55 -12.40
C GLN A 338 -5.17 -9.97 -11.72
N SER A 339 -5.16 -11.12 -11.03
CA SER A 339 -3.98 -11.76 -10.45
C SER A 339 -3.29 -12.66 -11.47
#